data_AF-A0A183DJK3-F1
#
_entry.id   AF-A0A183DJK3-F1
#
_cell.length_a   1.000
_cell.length_b   1.000
_cell.length_c   1.000
_cell.angle_alpha   90.00
_cell.angle_beta   90.00
_cell.angle_gamma   90.00
#
_symmetry.space_group_name_H-M   'P 1'
#
loop_
_entity.id
_entity.type
_entity.pdbx_description
1 polymer ?
#
loop_
_entity_poly.entity_id
_entity_poly.type
_entity_poly.pdbx_seq_one_letter_code
_entity_poly.pdbx_strand_id
1 'polypeptide(L)'
;MINCVCPNGYTGDPFKGCTVKSMIAGMAGDPHCRTFDEQRFDYMGTCPYYYVVPCGTSFPKPFGSFWLKAKNQLSFPNAHVSTVSEFEVHLQDQTYHVDRMYNLYMNGIHVTMPHHFPDRKNSKVRFSSTATQNRSDCLSGSSMQYRIWHCKACIT
;
A
#
# COMPACT_ATOMS: atom_id res chain seq x y z
N MET A 1 -30.71 -16.39 17.93
CA MET A 1 -29.79 -15.94 16.85
C MET A 1 -29.05 -14.72 17.38
N ILE A 2 -27.71 -14.77 17.49
CA ILE A 2 -26.92 -13.63 17.97
C ILE A 2 -26.77 -12.65 16.81
N ASN A 3 -27.24 -11.42 17.00
CA ASN A 3 -27.11 -10.36 16.00
C ASN A 3 -25.88 -9.51 16.36
N CYS A 4 -24.74 -9.75 15.70
CA CYS A 4 -23.53 -8.96 15.91
C CYS A 4 -23.62 -7.65 15.11
N VAL A 5 -24.03 -6.57 15.77
CA VAL A 5 -24.01 -5.22 15.17
C VAL A 5 -22.76 -4.50 15.65
N CYS A 6 -21.87 -4.16 14.71
CA CYS A 6 -20.63 -3.44 15.01
C CYS A 6 -20.71 -1.96 14.58
N PRO A 7 -20.05 -1.04 15.31
CA PRO A 7 -19.92 0.34 14.88
C PRO A 7 -19.24 0.45 13.51
N ASN A 8 -19.47 1.58 12.81
CA ASN A 8 -18.78 1.87 11.56
C ASN A 8 -17.27 1.71 11.72
N GLY A 9 -16.68 0.92 10.85
CA GLY A 9 -15.27 0.62 10.86
C GLY A 9 -14.86 -0.64 11.65
N TYR A 10 -15.81 -1.37 12.21
CA TYR A 10 -15.56 -2.64 12.86
C TYR A 10 -16.21 -3.79 12.08
N THR A 11 -15.66 -4.99 12.21
CA THR A 11 -16.21 -6.25 11.71
C THR A 11 -16.45 -7.20 12.88
N GLY A 12 -17.56 -7.94 12.83
CA GLY A 12 -18.01 -8.80 13.94
C GLY A 12 -17.63 -10.26 13.76
N ASP A 13 -17.13 -10.87 14.83
CA ASP A 13 -16.96 -12.31 14.97
C ASP A 13 -17.81 -12.78 16.17
N PRO A 14 -18.64 -13.84 16.04
CA PRO A 14 -19.53 -14.28 17.13
C PRO A 14 -18.82 -14.71 18.42
N PHE A 15 -17.54 -15.06 18.36
CA PHE A 15 -16.73 -15.51 19.50
C PHE A 15 -15.75 -14.46 20.00
N LYS A 16 -15.39 -13.46 19.16
CA LYS A 16 -14.41 -12.41 19.50
C LYS A 16 -15.01 -11.00 19.63
N GLY A 17 -16.28 -10.82 19.26
CA GLY A 17 -16.94 -9.52 19.24
C GLY A 17 -16.50 -8.64 18.07
N CYS A 18 -16.57 -7.32 18.23
CA CYS A 18 -16.22 -6.37 17.19
C CYS A 18 -14.71 -6.09 17.17
N THR A 19 -14.09 -6.29 16.01
CA THR A 19 -12.68 -5.98 15.76
C THR A 19 -12.56 -4.93 14.66
N VAL A 20 -11.45 -4.20 14.58
CA VAL A 20 -11.33 -3.21 13.51
C VAL A 20 -11.27 -3.88 12.15
N LYS A 21 -12.08 -3.34 11.23
CA LYS A 21 -12.09 -3.73 9.83
C LYS A 21 -10.76 -3.32 9.19
N SER A 22 -9.92 -4.29 8.85
CA SER A 22 -8.75 -4.08 7.99
C SER A 22 -9.15 -4.17 6.53
N MET A 23 -8.66 -3.26 5.71
CA MET A 23 -8.85 -3.25 4.26
C MET A 23 -7.49 -3.36 3.58
N ILE A 24 -7.43 -4.04 2.44
CA ILE A 24 -6.20 -4.26 1.68
C ILE A 24 -6.41 -3.71 0.28
N ALA A 25 -5.57 -2.77 -0.11
CA ALA A 25 -5.37 -2.35 -1.50
C ALA A 25 -4.01 -2.85 -1.98
N GLY A 26 -3.88 -3.14 -3.26
CA GLY A 26 -2.63 -3.64 -3.81
C GLY A 26 -2.63 -3.73 -5.33
N MET A 27 -1.44 -3.83 -5.89
CA MET A 27 -1.21 -4.02 -7.31
C MET A 27 -0.50 -5.35 -7.49
N ALA A 28 -0.94 -6.15 -8.46
CA ALA A 28 -0.34 -7.45 -8.74
C ALA A 28 0.08 -7.51 -10.21
N GLY A 29 1.39 -7.46 -10.45
CA GLY A 29 1.97 -7.69 -11.78
C GLY A 29 1.66 -6.66 -12.86
N ASP A 30 0.89 -5.60 -12.54
CA ASP A 30 0.41 -4.51 -13.39
C ASP A 30 0.05 -4.86 -14.84
N PRO A 31 -1.23 -4.68 -15.20
CA PRO A 31 -2.02 -3.48 -14.89
C PRO A 31 -3.00 -3.59 -13.70
N HIS A 32 -3.09 -4.77 -13.08
CA HIS A 32 -4.19 -5.11 -12.18
C HIS A 32 -4.07 -4.43 -10.79
N CYS A 33 -4.81 -3.34 -10.61
CA CYS A 33 -4.95 -2.61 -9.36
C CYS A 33 -6.19 -3.10 -8.58
N ARG A 34 -6.11 -3.07 -7.24
CA ARG A 34 -7.23 -3.34 -6.32
C ARG A 34 -7.33 -2.24 -5.27
N THR A 35 -8.46 -1.54 -5.22
CA THR A 35 -8.75 -0.50 -4.22
C THR A 35 -9.16 -1.08 -2.86
N PHE A 36 -9.23 -0.24 -1.82
CA PHE A 36 -9.62 -0.65 -0.46
C PHE A 36 -11.08 -1.12 -0.35
N ASP A 37 -11.96 -0.65 -1.24
CA ASP A 37 -13.34 -1.10 -1.41
C ASP A 37 -13.47 -2.25 -2.42
N GLU A 38 -12.34 -2.90 -2.74
CA GLU A 38 -12.24 -4.13 -3.54
C GLU A 38 -12.53 -3.99 -5.03
N GLN A 39 -12.66 -2.77 -5.55
CA GLN A 39 -12.77 -2.54 -6.99
C GLN A 39 -11.46 -2.91 -7.68
N ARG A 40 -11.58 -3.51 -8.86
CA ARG A 40 -10.46 -3.92 -9.71
C ARG A 40 -10.47 -3.11 -10.99
N PHE A 41 -9.32 -2.62 -11.40
CA PHE A 41 -9.16 -1.88 -12.64
C PHE A 41 -7.75 -2.04 -13.19
N ASP A 42 -7.60 -1.75 -14.48
CA ASP A 42 -6.33 -1.79 -15.19
C ASP A 42 -5.84 -0.37 -15.49
N TYR A 43 -4.60 -0.06 -15.11
CA TYR A 43 -3.96 1.23 -15.40
C TYR A 43 -2.65 1.05 -16.16
N MET A 44 -2.63 1.50 -17.42
CA MET A 44 -1.50 1.36 -18.35
C MET A 44 -0.68 2.65 -18.54
N GLY A 45 -1.00 3.71 -17.79
CA GLY A 45 -0.34 5.00 -17.93
C GLY A 45 1.08 4.96 -17.37
N THR A 46 2.06 5.51 -18.09
CA THR A 46 3.47 5.53 -17.68
C THR A 46 3.86 6.76 -16.85
N CYS A 47 2.96 7.74 -16.76
CA CYS A 47 3.16 8.89 -15.87
C CYS A 47 3.00 8.45 -14.41
N PRO A 48 3.81 8.99 -13.48
CA PRO A 48 3.57 8.81 -12.05
C PRO A 48 2.15 9.25 -11.67
N TYR A 49 1.48 8.47 -10.84
CA TYR A 49 0.12 8.72 -10.39
C TYR A 49 -0.02 8.47 -8.89
N TYR A 50 -1.00 9.13 -8.29
CA TYR A 50 -1.36 8.90 -6.90
C TYR A 50 -2.22 7.64 -6.80
N TYR A 51 -1.72 6.62 -6.12
CA TYR A 51 -2.48 5.41 -5.85
C TYR A 51 -3.29 5.51 -4.56
N VAL A 52 -2.72 6.12 -3.53
CA VAL A 52 -3.42 6.41 -2.28
C VAL A 52 -3.16 7.84 -1.89
N VAL A 53 -4.22 8.63 -1.81
CA VAL A 53 -4.22 9.94 -1.17
C VAL A 53 -5.35 9.95 -0.17
N PRO A 54 -5.07 10.35 1.07
CA PRO A 54 -6.05 10.27 2.11
C PRO A 54 -6.90 11.57 2.07
N CYS A 55 -8.20 11.46 2.26
CA CYS A 55 -9.11 12.60 2.11
C CYS A 55 -8.95 13.56 3.31
N GLY A 56 -8.31 14.72 3.11
CA GLY A 56 -8.14 15.77 4.11
C GLY A 56 -6.67 16.09 4.44
N THR A 57 -6.44 17.16 5.20
CA THR A 57 -5.09 17.66 5.55
C THR A 57 -4.59 17.20 6.92
N SER A 58 -5.44 16.58 7.74
CA SER A 58 -5.10 16.18 9.11
C SER A 58 -5.35 14.68 9.34
N PHE A 59 -4.28 13.89 9.33
CA PHE A 59 -4.32 12.49 9.78
C PHE A 59 -3.88 12.36 11.24
N PRO A 60 -4.44 11.40 12.00
CA PRO A 60 -3.99 11.11 13.34
C PRO A 60 -2.48 10.89 13.36
N LYS A 61 -1.80 11.44 14.37
CA LYS A 61 -0.39 11.09 14.61
C LYS A 61 -0.29 9.56 14.76
N PRO A 62 0.71 8.90 14.14
CA PRO A 62 1.92 9.47 13.57
C PRO A 62 1.89 9.57 12.04
N PHE A 63 0.74 9.68 11.38
CA PHE A 63 0.74 9.76 9.92
C PHE A 63 0.84 11.20 9.43
N GLY A 64 0.11 12.15 10.03
CA GLY A 64 0.19 13.58 9.70
C GLY A 64 -0.19 13.87 8.24
N SER A 65 0.79 13.76 7.34
CA SER A 65 0.65 13.74 5.88
C SER A 65 1.05 12.36 5.34
N PHE A 66 0.19 11.76 4.53
CA PHE A 66 0.45 10.45 3.90
C PHE A 66 0.02 10.49 2.44
N TRP A 67 0.80 9.88 1.55
CA TRP A 67 0.35 9.54 0.21
C TRP A 67 1.27 8.45 -0.37
N LEU A 68 0.75 7.76 -1.38
CA LEU A 68 1.46 6.75 -2.16
C LEU A 68 1.35 7.11 -3.64
N LYS A 69 2.49 7.34 -4.28
CA LYS A 69 2.60 7.40 -5.73
C LYS A 69 3.17 6.09 -6.28
N ALA A 70 2.68 5.70 -7.44
CA ALA A 70 3.21 4.62 -8.23
C ALA A 70 3.57 5.15 -9.62
N LYS A 71 4.53 4.49 -10.27
CA LYS A 71 4.92 4.80 -11.64
C LYS A 71 5.08 3.51 -12.42
N ASN A 72 4.40 3.43 -13.55
CA ASN A 72 4.48 2.28 -14.44
C ASN A 72 5.47 2.56 -15.56
N GLN A 73 6.13 1.51 -16.03
CA GLN A 73 7.08 1.59 -17.14
C GLN A 73 6.81 0.47 -18.13
N LEU A 74 6.97 0.76 -19.42
CA LEU A 74 7.00 -0.27 -20.45
C LEU A 74 8.25 -1.12 -20.27
N SER A 75 8.08 -2.44 -20.34
CA SER A 75 9.21 -3.36 -20.19
C SER A 75 10.24 -3.25 -21.34
N PHE A 76 9.81 -2.76 -22.50
CA PHE A 76 10.64 -2.52 -23.69
C PHE A 76 9.93 -1.53 -24.64
N PRO A 77 10.64 -0.93 -25.62
CA PRO A 77 10.02 -0.08 -26.63
C PRO A 77 8.93 -0.86 -27.39
N ASN A 78 7.71 -0.29 -27.45
CA ASN A 78 6.51 -0.90 -28.03
C ASN A 78 5.83 -2.01 -27.21
N ALA A 79 6.16 -2.17 -25.91
CA ALA A 79 5.35 -3.04 -25.07
C ALA A 79 3.90 -2.54 -25.01
N HIS A 80 2.95 -3.47 -25.10
CA HIS A 80 1.51 -3.17 -24.99
C HIS A 80 1.02 -3.03 -23.55
N VAL A 81 1.85 -3.40 -22.58
CA VAL A 81 1.54 -3.40 -21.15
C VAL A 81 2.67 -2.71 -20.38
N SER A 82 2.28 -1.88 -19.42
CA SER A 82 3.19 -1.25 -18.46
C SER A 82 3.14 -1.97 -17.12
N THR A 83 4.28 -2.10 -16.45
CA THR A 83 4.38 -2.69 -15.10
C THR A 83 4.80 -1.63 -14.09
N VAL A 84 4.36 -1.70 -12.82
CA VAL A 84 4.95 -0.85 -11.76
C VAL A 84 6.47 -0.99 -11.79
N SER A 85 7.13 0.14 -11.84
CA SER A 85 8.57 0.26 -11.76
C SER A 85 9.01 0.84 -10.43
N GLU A 86 8.24 1.75 -9.84
CA GLU A 86 8.66 2.51 -8.68
C GLU A 86 7.45 2.85 -7.79
N PHE A 87 7.68 2.90 -6.48
CA PHE A 87 6.75 3.46 -5.50
C PHE A 87 7.41 4.59 -4.72
N GLU A 88 6.63 5.61 -4.40
CA GLU A 88 7.03 6.69 -3.51
C GLU A 88 5.97 6.85 -2.42
N VAL A 89 6.36 6.64 -1.18
CA VAL A 89 5.51 6.71 0.00
C VAL A 89 5.97 7.88 0.85
N HIS A 90 5.08 8.83 1.07
CA HIS A 90 5.33 9.94 1.97
C HIS A 90 4.66 9.70 3.31
N LEU A 91 5.42 9.86 4.39
CA LEU A 91 4.96 9.71 5.76
C LEU A 91 5.52 10.87 6.58
N GLN A 92 4.65 11.80 7.00
CA GLN A 92 5.06 13.03 7.69
C GLN A 92 6.08 13.85 6.88
N ASP A 93 7.34 13.91 7.32
CA ASP A 93 8.45 14.61 6.67
C ASP A 93 9.45 13.63 6.02
N GLN A 94 9.07 12.36 5.90
CA GLN A 94 9.91 11.29 5.35
C GLN A 94 9.36 10.84 3.99
N THR A 95 10.25 10.73 3.01
CA THR A 95 9.94 10.15 1.70
C THR A 95 10.65 8.81 1.55
N TYR A 96 9.88 7.77 1.31
CA TYR A 96 10.36 6.41 1.05
C TYR A 96 10.18 6.09 -0.42
N HIS A 97 11.27 5.81 -1.12
CA HIS A 97 11.25 5.39 -2.51
C HIS A 97 11.63 3.92 -2.63
N VAL A 98 10.84 3.12 -3.33
CA VAL A 98 11.14 1.73 -3.67
C VAL A 98 11.33 1.65 -5.17
N ASP A 99 12.51 1.23 -5.61
CA ASP A 99 12.82 1.09 -7.04
C ASP A 99 12.37 -0.27 -7.60
N ARG A 100 12.60 -0.47 -8.90
CA ARG A 100 12.23 -1.69 -9.63
C ARG A 100 13.00 -2.93 -9.16
N MET A 101 14.16 -2.73 -8.54
CA MET A 101 14.99 -3.79 -7.97
C MET A 101 14.63 -4.08 -6.51
N TYR A 102 13.56 -3.45 -5.99
CA TYR A 102 13.14 -3.54 -4.61
C TYR A 102 14.16 -2.97 -3.62
N ASN A 103 15.00 -2.03 -4.04
CA ASN A 103 15.83 -1.25 -3.11
C ASN A 103 14.96 -0.20 -2.44
N LEU A 104 15.13 -0.02 -1.13
CA LEU A 104 14.43 1.00 -0.36
C LEU A 104 15.35 2.18 -0.10
N TYR A 105 14.87 3.39 -0.37
CA TYR A 105 15.56 4.63 -0.08
C TYR A 105 14.70 5.48 0.85
N MET A 106 15.29 6.02 1.91
CA MET A 106 14.67 6.99 2.80
C MET A 106 15.34 8.35 2.57
N ASN A 107 14.60 9.33 2.07
CA ASN A 107 15.09 10.64 1.65
C ASN A 107 16.31 10.54 0.72
N GLY A 108 16.27 9.61 -0.23
CA GLY A 108 17.35 9.36 -1.19
C GLY A 108 18.51 8.50 -0.66
N ILE A 109 18.54 8.15 0.62
CA ILE A 109 19.58 7.31 1.22
C ILE A 109 19.12 5.85 1.23
N HIS A 110 19.93 4.95 0.68
CA HIS A 110 19.62 3.52 0.67
C HIS A 110 19.53 2.97 2.10
N VAL A 111 18.44 2.26 2.41
CA VAL A 111 18.17 1.66 3.73
C VAL A 111 17.85 0.18 3.57
N THR A 112 18.27 -0.61 4.56
CA THR A 112 18.03 -2.06 4.53
C THR A 112 16.60 -2.38 4.92
N MET A 113 16.02 -3.36 4.25
CA MET A 113 14.75 -3.96 4.65
C MET A 113 14.97 -5.16 5.59
N PRO A 114 14.07 -5.40 6.57
CA PRO A 114 12.84 -4.66 6.83
C PRO A 114 13.09 -3.32 7.53
N HIS A 115 12.42 -2.28 7.05
CA HIS A 115 12.44 -0.96 7.66
C HIS A 115 11.12 -0.68 8.37
N HIS A 116 11.19 -0.01 9.52
CA HIS A 116 10.03 0.26 10.37
C HIS A 116 9.91 1.75 10.63
N PHE A 117 8.69 2.28 10.48
CA PHE A 117 8.36 3.66 10.81
C PHE A 117 7.30 3.72 11.94
N PRO A 118 7.45 4.61 12.94
CA PRO A 118 8.62 5.46 13.17
C PRO A 118 9.86 4.69 13.65
N ASP A 119 9.65 3.54 14.32
CA ASP A 119 10.71 2.67 14.82
C ASP A 119 10.21 1.22 14.97
N ARG A 120 11.11 0.29 15.31
CA ARG A 120 10.79 -1.14 15.45
C ARG A 120 9.89 -1.47 16.65
N LYS A 121 10.00 -0.73 17.76
CA LYS A 121 9.21 -0.94 18.99
C LYS A 121 7.76 -0.49 18.80
N ASN A 122 7.53 0.58 18.03
CA ASN A 122 6.23 1.22 17.82
C ASN A 122 5.81 1.25 16.34
N SER A 123 6.21 0.26 15.55
CA SER A 123 6.03 0.24 14.10
C SER A 123 4.55 0.36 13.70
N LYS A 124 4.27 1.37 12.87
CA LYS A 124 2.97 1.60 12.21
C LYS A 124 3.01 1.23 10.74
N VAL A 125 4.15 1.52 10.11
CA VAL A 125 4.45 1.10 8.74
C VAL A 125 5.67 0.21 8.77
N ARG A 126 5.61 -0.87 7.99
CA ARG A 126 6.72 -1.80 7.78
C ARG A 126 6.94 -1.96 6.28
N PHE A 127 8.16 -1.68 5.86
CA PHE A 127 8.64 -1.98 4.52
C PHE A 127 9.31 -3.34 4.56
N SER A 128 8.90 -4.26 3.70
CA SER A 128 9.46 -5.60 3.61
C SER A 128 9.44 -6.12 2.18
N SER A 129 10.50 -6.82 1.80
CA SER A 129 10.57 -7.62 0.59
C SER A 129 10.59 -9.11 0.97
N THR A 130 9.77 -9.91 0.30
CA THR A 130 9.80 -11.37 0.38
C THR A 130 10.59 -11.89 -0.81
N ALA A 131 11.77 -12.48 -0.56
CA ALA A 131 12.62 -13.06 -1.60
C ALA A 131 12.10 -14.40 -2.19
N THR A 132 10.90 -14.86 -1.79
CA THR A 132 10.30 -16.11 -2.31
C THR A 132 9.45 -15.84 -3.54
N GLN A 133 10.07 -16.04 -4.70
CA GLN A 133 9.48 -16.04 -6.03
C GLN A 133 8.64 -17.32 -6.25
N ASN A 134 7.49 -17.46 -5.57
CA ASN A 134 6.52 -18.52 -5.87
C ASN A 134 5.30 -17.94 -6.59
N ARG A 135 5.06 -18.50 -7.77
CA ARG A 135 4.32 -17.94 -8.91
C ARG A 135 2.79 -18.15 -8.85
N SER A 136 2.21 -18.41 -7.68
CA SER A 136 0.80 -18.81 -7.56
C SER A 136 -0.03 -18.03 -6.55
N ASP A 137 0.59 -17.15 -5.77
CA ASP A 137 -0.11 -16.20 -4.91
C ASP A 137 0.20 -14.79 -5.41
N CYS A 138 -0.72 -13.83 -5.24
CA CYS A 138 -0.44 -12.40 -5.44
C CYS A 138 0.57 -11.86 -4.39
N LEU A 139 1.70 -12.56 -4.20
CA LEU A 139 2.74 -12.40 -3.19
C LEU A 139 4.16 -12.35 -3.80
N SER A 140 4.27 -12.32 -5.14
CA SER A 140 5.54 -12.12 -5.86
C SER A 140 5.77 -10.65 -6.24
N GLY A 141 5.56 -9.78 -5.26
CA GLY A 141 5.90 -8.36 -5.28
C GLY A 141 5.93 -7.93 -3.81
N SER A 142 6.85 -7.04 -3.43
CA SER A 142 7.02 -6.60 -2.04
C SER A 142 5.66 -6.31 -1.39
N SER A 143 5.22 -7.18 -0.49
CA SER A 143 3.98 -6.97 0.25
C SER A 143 4.23 -5.83 1.25
N MET A 144 3.92 -4.59 0.85
CA MET A 144 3.65 -3.52 1.81
C MET A 144 2.30 -3.82 2.47
N GLN A 145 2.32 -4.49 3.61
CA GLN A 145 1.13 -4.62 4.45
C GLN A 145 0.82 -3.27 5.08
N TYR A 146 -0.04 -2.50 4.42
CA TYR A 146 -0.69 -1.36 5.02
C TYR A 146 -1.78 -1.85 5.99
N ARG A 147 -1.49 -1.85 7.30
CA ARG A 147 -2.55 -1.88 8.33
C ARG A 147 -3.10 -0.47 8.46
N ILE A 148 -3.86 -0.02 7.47
CA ILE A 148 -4.51 1.27 7.51
C ILE A 148 -5.85 1.12 8.24
N TRP A 149 -5.94 1.78 9.39
CA TRP A 149 -7.18 2.03 10.10
C TRP A 149 -7.95 3.06 9.26
N HIS A 150 -9.12 2.67 8.71
CA HIS A 150 -10.10 3.55 8.08
C HIS A 150 -9.54 4.70 7.22
N CYS A 151 -8.78 4.42 6.16
CA CYS A 151 -8.68 5.40 5.07
C CYS A 151 -9.81 5.13 4.07
N LYS A 152 -10.69 6.12 3.94
CA LYS A 152 -11.39 6.34 2.66
C LYS A 152 -10.33 6.87 1.70
N ALA A 153 -9.97 6.08 0.69
CA ALA A 153 -9.31 6.63 -0.50
C ALA A 153 -10.38 7.41 -1.27
N CYS A 154 -10.09 8.65 -1.62
CA CYS A 154 -10.93 9.41 -2.53
C CYS A 154 -10.73 8.80 -3.92
N ILE A 155 -11.71 8.04 -4.40
CA ILE A 155 -11.82 7.72 -5.83
C ILE A 155 -12.30 9.02 -6.47
N THR A 156 -11.44 9.68 -7.25
CA THR A 156 -11.85 10.79 -8.11
C THR A 156 -12.61 10.28 -9.31
#